data_AF-A0A480PUM7-F1
#
_entry.id   AF-A0A480PUM7-F1
#
_cell.length_a   1.000
_cell.length_b   1.000
_cell.length_c   1.000
_cell.angle_alpha   90.00
_cell.angle_beta   90.00
_cell.angle_gamma   90.00
#
_symmetry.space_group_name_H-M   'P 1'
#
loop_
_entity.id
_entity.type
_entity.pdbx_description
1 polymer ?
#
loop_
_entity_poly.entity_id
_entity_poly.type
_entity_poly.pdbx_seq_one_letter_code
_entity_poly.pdbx_strand_id
1 'polypeptide(L)'
;MSLDVTRATAGMVLAELYVSDREGSDATGDGTKEKPFKTGLKALMTAGKEPFPTIYVDSQKENERWDVISKSQMKNIRKMWHREQMKSESREKKEAEDNLRREKNLEEAKKITIKNDPSLPEPKCVKICALEGYRGQRVKVFGWVHRLRRQGKNLMFLVLRDGTGYLQCVLSDDLCQCYNGVVLSTESSVAVYGMLKLTPKGKQAPGGHELSCDFWELIGLAPAGGADNLINEESDVDVQLNNRHMMIRGENMSKILKARSVITRCFREHFFDRGYYEVTPPTLVQTQVEGGATLFKLDYFGEEAYLTQSSQLYLETCIPALGDVFCIAQSYRAEQSRTRRHLAEYTHVEAECPFLTFEELLNRLEDLVCDVVERVMKSSAAGIVRELNPVGLLFYENAKL
;
A
#
# COMPACT_ATOMS: atom_id res chain seq x y z
N MET A 1 18.02 13.08 15.53
CA MET A 1 17.35 13.79 16.64
C MET A 1 16.13 12.98 17.03
N SER A 2 16.23 11.99 17.91
CA SER A 2 15.96 12.20 19.35
C SER A 2 16.57 11.09 20.23
N LEU A 3 17.84 10.74 20.00
CA LEU A 3 18.63 9.94 20.94
C LEU A 3 19.02 10.74 22.21
N ASP A 4 18.76 12.05 22.23
CA ASP A 4 19.08 12.97 23.32
C ASP A 4 17.92 13.23 24.31
N VAL A 5 16.72 12.68 24.07
CA VAL A 5 15.57 12.88 24.98
C VAL A 5 15.43 11.75 26.02
N THR A 6 16.00 10.58 25.78
CA THR A 6 16.00 9.44 26.72
C THR A 6 17.14 9.46 27.74
N ARG A 7 18.09 10.41 27.66
CA ARG A 7 19.21 10.52 28.60
C ARG A 7 18.96 11.43 29.81
N ALA A 8 17.83 12.13 29.88
CA ALA A 8 17.58 13.15 30.91
C ALA A 8 16.82 12.67 32.17
N THR A 9 16.39 11.40 32.25
CA THR A 9 15.69 10.85 33.44
C THR A 9 16.50 9.79 34.20
N ALA A 10 17.75 9.55 33.81
CA ALA A 10 18.67 8.67 34.52
C ALA A 10 19.38 9.45 35.63
N GLY A 11 18.68 9.81 36.72
CA GLY A 11 19.33 10.55 37.80
C GLY A 11 18.53 10.98 39.01
N MET A 12 17.24 10.61 39.14
CA MET A 12 16.50 10.83 40.39
C MET A 12 15.85 9.51 40.80
N VAL A 13 16.49 8.80 41.72
CA VAL A 13 15.84 7.69 42.42
C VAL A 13 14.75 8.33 43.29
N LEU A 14 13.51 8.34 42.79
CA LEU A 14 12.37 8.74 43.61
C LEU A 14 12.36 7.84 44.84
N ALA A 15 12.49 8.43 46.03
CA ALA A 15 12.50 7.70 47.30
C ALA A 15 11.18 6.95 47.54
N GLU A 16 10.11 7.41 46.88
CA GLU A 16 8.75 6.88 46.97
C GLU A 16 8.12 6.83 45.59
N LEU A 17 7.36 5.78 45.28
CA LEU A 17 6.58 5.65 44.06
C LEU A 17 5.11 5.42 44.39
N TYR A 18 4.21 6.02 43.63
CA TYR A 18 2.77 5.97 43.85
C TYR A 18 2.08 5.17 42.75
N VAL A 19 1.21 4.25 43.16
CA VAL A 19 0.45 3.35 42.29
C VAL A 19 -1.03 3.46 42.65
N SER A 20 -1.89 3.79 41.69
CA SER A 20 -3.33 3.86 41.91
C SER A 20 -4.05 3.05 40.84
N ASP A 21 -4.81 2.03 41.26
CA ASP A 21 -5.64 1.26 40.33
C ASP A 21 -6.80 2.11 39.81
N ARG A 22 -7.20 3.15 40.57
CA ARG A 22 -8.34 4.03 40.27
C ARG A 22 -7.99 5.18 39.34
N GLU A 23 -6.86 5.84 39.58
CA GLU A 23 -6.50 7.11 38.94
C GLU A 23 -5.14 7.07 38.21
N GLY A 24 -4.43 5.94 38.27
CA GLY A 24 -3.11 5.79 37.67
C GLY A 24 -3.11 5.46 36.18
N SER A 25 -1.98 5.74 35.52
CA SER A 25 -1.74 5.43 34.11
C SER A 25 -0.33 4.88 33.90
N ASP A 26 -0.20 3.71 33.27
CA ASP A 26 1.12 3.16 32.92
C ASP A 26 1.69 3.75 31.61
N ALA A 27 0.87 4.47 30.85
CA ALA A 27 1.27 5.14 29.62
C ALA A 27 1.77 6.57 29.87
N THR A 28 1.13 7.30 30.80
CA THR A 28 1.36 8.73 31.03
C THR A 28 1.73 9.10 32.47
N GLY A 29 1.64 8.16 33.42
CA GLY A 29 2.08 8.35 34.80
C GLY A 29 3.59 8.42 34.92
N ASP A 30 4.09 9.18 35.89
CA ASP A 30 5.52 9.31 36.19
C ASP A 30 5.89 8.76 37.58
N GLY A 31 4.91 8.27 38.34
CA GLY A 31 5.11 7.63 39.63
C GLY A 31 5.08 8.59 40.82
N THR A 32 4.77 9.88 40.59
CA THR A 32 4.50 10.88 41.63
C THR A 32 3.08 10.74 42.19
N LYS A 33 2.77 11.45 43.29
CA LYS A 33 1.42 11.48 43.88
C LYS A 33 0.38 12.03 42.91
N GLU A 34 0.79 13.01 42.11
CA GLU A 34 -0.05 13.74 41.16
C GLU A 34 -0.28 12.93 39.88
N LYS A 35 0.68 12.09 39.49
CA LYS A 35 0.62 11.23 38.31
C LYS A 35 1.08 9.79 38.64
N PRO A 36 0.31 9.05 39.45
CA PRO A 36 0.68 7.71 39.87
C PRO A 36 0.69 6.75 38.68
N PHE A 37 1.51 5.70 38.79
CA PHE A 37 1.41 4.56 37.87
C PHE A 37 0.10 3.82 38.10
N LYS A 38 -0.38 3.09 37.10
CA LYS A 38 -1.55 2.22 37.26
C LYS A 38 -1.17 0.93 37.96
N THR A 39 0.00 0.36 37.64
CA THR A 39 0.43 -0.93 38.18
C THR A 39 1.74 -0.84 38.96
N GLY A 40 1.86 -1.69 39.99
CA GLY A 40 3.12 -1.83 40.72
C GLY A 40 4.26 -2.42 39.89
N LEU A 41 3.93 -3.18 38.83
CA LEU A 41 4.95 -3.70 37.90
C LEU A 41 5.64 -2.55 37.16
N LYS A 42 4.87 -1.57 36.68
CA LYS A 42 5.41 -0.36 36.05
C LYS A 42 6.31 0.42 37.02
N ALA A 43 5.91 0.54 38.29
CA ALA A 43 6.73 1.17 39.33
C ALA A 43 8.10 0.47 39.51
N LEU A 44 8.13 -0.88 39.58
CA LEU A 44 9.40 -1.62 39.67
C LEU A 44 10.24 -1.54 38.40
N MET A 45 9.62 -1.55 37.21
CA MET A 45 10.33 -1.36 35.95
C MET A 45 11.00 0.01 35.86
N THR A 46 10.34 1.07 36.36
CA THR A 46 10.92 2.42 36.43
C THR A 46 12.05 2.52 37.46
N ALA A 47 11.91 1.87 38.62
CA ALA A 47 12.98 1.85 39.64
C ALA A 47 14.23 1.08 39.16
N GLY A 48 14.05 0.06 38.33
CA GLY A 48 15.10 -0.61 37.56
C GLY A 48 16.03 -1.55 38.34
N LYS A 49 16.24 -1.35 39.64
CA LYS A 49 17.11 -2.21 40.48
C LYS A 49 16.73 -2.18 41.96
N GLU A 50 17.15 -3.22 42.68
CA GLU A 50 17.06 -3.25 44.14
C GLU A 50 18.16 -2.41 44.82
N PRO A 51 17.90 -1.83 46.01
CA PRO A 51 16.64 -1.84 46.75
C PRO A 51 15.58 -0.94 46.09
N PHE A 52 14.35 -1.46 46.00
CA PHE A 52 13.23 -0.69 45.45
C PHE A 52 12.77 0.41 46.42
N PRO A 53 12.32 1.58 45.91
CA PRO A 53 11.75 2.62 46.73
C PRO A 53 10.44 2.17 47.39
N THR A 54 9.99 2.93 48.40
CA THR A 54 8.72 2.65 49.06
C THR A 54 7.58 2.86 48.07
N ILE A 55 6.77 1.83 47.83
CA ILE A 55 5.60 1.94 46.96
C ILE A 55 4.36 2.19 47.81
N TYR A 56 3.66 3.26 47.49
CA TYR A 56 2.36 3.61 48.05
C TYR A 56 1.24 3.19 47.09
N VAL A 57 0.18 2.61 47.63
CA VAL A 57 -1.02 2.17 46.91
C VAL A 57 -2.27 2.84 47.48
N ASP A 58 -3.40 2.78 46.77
CA ASP A 58 -4.68 3.30 47.26
C ASP A 58 -5.03 2.66 48.63
N SER A 59 -5.19 3.48 49.67
CA SER A 59 -5.55 3.01 51.01
C SER A 59 -7.00 2.55 51.08
N GLN A 60 -7.28 1.59 51.97
CA GLN A 60 -8.64 1.11 52.27
C GLN A 60 -9.27 1.78 53.50
N LYS A 61 -8.53 2.65 54.21
CA LYS A 61 -9.02 3.33 55.42
C LYS A 61 -9.78 4.60 55.04
N GLU A 62 -10.90 4.87 55.71
CA GLU A 62 -11.86 5.94 55.35
C GLU A 62 -11.32 7.39 55.42
N ASN A 63 -10.06 7.65 55.78
CA ASN A 63 -9.46 8.99 55.80
C ASN A 63 -7.98 9.02 55.38
N GLU A 64 -7.49 7.97 54.72
CA GLU A 64 -6.13 7.93 54.19
C GLU A 64 -6.20 7.73 52.68
N ARG A 65 -5.41 8.49 51.90
CA ARG A 65 -5.34 8.29 50.46
C ARG A 65 -4.36 7.18 50.07
N TRP A 66 -3.22 7.12 50.75
CA TRP A 66 -2.09 6.26 50.41
C TRP A 66 -1.74 5.35 51.58
N ASP A 67 -1.55 4.06 51.30
CA ASP A 67 -0.99 3.08 52.24
C ASP A 67 0.27 2.44 51.66
N VAL A 68 1.19 1.98 52.50
CA VAL A 68 2.38 1.28 52.03
C VAL A 68 1.96 -0.07 51.49
N ILE A 69 2.45 -0.44 50.31
CA ILE A 69 2.12 -1.71 49.69
C ILE A 69 2.40 -2.89 50.64
N SER A 70 1.45 -3.81 50.76
CA SER A 70 1.61 -4.93 51.68
C SER A 70 2.78 -5.84 51.27
N LYS A 71 3.39 -6.54 52.25
CA LYS A 71 4.48 -7.51 51.99
C LYS A 71 4.08 -8.59 50.97
N SER A 72 2.81 -9.01 50.96
CA SER A 72 2.27 -10.00 50.03
C SER A 72 2.18 -9.46 48.60
N GLN A 73 1.61 -8.26 48.44
CA GLN A 73 1.53 -7.58 47.14
C GLN A 73 2.91 -7.28 46.57
N MET A 74 3.84 -6.76 47.39
CA MET A 74 5.22 -6.50 46.98
C MET A 74 5.94 -7.79 46.53
N LYS A 75 5.74 -8.91 47.23
CA LYS A 75 6.30 -10.22 46.84
C LYS A 75 5.76 -10.69 45.48
N ASN A 76 4.47 -10.49 45.21
CA ASN A 76 3.86 -10.86 43.93
C ASN A 76 4.37 -9.99 42.78
N ILE A 77 4.49 -8.67 43.00
CA ILE A 77 5.01 -7.74 41.99
C ILE A 77 6.48 -8.01 41.70
N ARG A 78 7.30 -8.28 42.72
CA ARG A 78 8.71 -8.70 42.52
C ARG A 78 8.82 -9.97 41.68
N LYS A 79 7.96 -10.98 41.92
CA LYS A 79 7.92 -12.19 41.07
C LYS A 79 7.58 -11.86 39.61
N MET A 80 6.63 -10.95 39.38
CA MET A 80 6.27 -10.51 38.02
C MET A 80 7.42 -9.74 37.36
N TRP A 81 8.08 -8.84 38.10
CA TRP A 81 9.23 -8.09 37.63
C TRP A 81 10.41 -9.02 37.27
N HIS A 82 10.76 -9.99 38.12
CA HIS A 82 11.79 -10.98 37.78
C HIS A 82 11.43 -11.80 36.54
N ARG A 83 10.15 -12.18 36.34
CA ARG A 83 9.72 -12.87 35.12
C ARG A 83 9.87 -12.01 33.87
N GLU A 84 9.51 -10.73 33.94
CA GLU A 84 9.70 -9.80 32.82
C GLU A 84 11.17 -9.50 32.55
N GLN A 85 12.02 -9.39 33.59
CA GLN A 85 13.48 -9.26 33.43
C GLN A 85 14.06 -10.49 32.72
N MET A 86 13.78 -11.71 33.19
CA MET A 86 14.25 -12.94 32.53
C MET A 86 13.73 -13.05 31.07
N LYS A 87 12.52 -12.56 30.81
CA LYS A 87 11.94 -12.53 29.46
C LYS A 87 12.61 -11.47 28.57
N SER A 88 12.98 -10.31 29.11
CA SER A 88 13.76 -9.29 28.40
C SER A 88 15.16 -9.79 28.11
N GLU A 89 15.86 -10.30 29.12
CA GLU A 89 17.21 -10.86 28.97
C GLU A 89 17.26 -12.01 27.98
N SER A 90 16.28 -12.92 28.00
CA SER A 90 16.20 -14.01 27.00
C SER A 90 15.90 -13.50 25.59
N ARG A 91 15.09 -12.45 25.43
CA ARG A 91 14.85 -11.79 24.14
C ARG A 91 16.10 -11.10 23.62
N GLU A 92 16.76 -10.31 24.46
CA GLU A 92 18.00 -9.59 24.14
C GLU A 92 19.13 -10.56 23.79
N LYS A 93 19.30 -11.64 24.56
CA LYS A 93 20.28 -12.69 24.26
C LYS A 93 19.98 -13.37 22.92
N LYS A 94 18.72 -13.70 22.66
CA LYS A 94 18.31 -14.29 21.37
C LYS A 94 18.56 -13.32 20.21
N GLU A 95 18.25 -12.04 20.38
CA GLU A 95 18.48 -11.00 19.38
C GLU A 95 19.98 -10.79 19.11
N ALA A 96 20.81 -10.79 20.16
CA ALA A 96 22.26 -10.73 20.03
C ALA A 96 22.83 -11.96 19.30
N GLU A 97 22.38 -13.18 19.65
CA GLU A 97 22.76 -14.41 18.96
C GLU A 97 22.32 -14.41 17.48
N ASP A 98 21.11 -13.92 17.20
CA ASP A 98 20.57 -13.79 15.84
C ASP A 98 21.34 -12.75 15.01
N ASN A 99 21.73 -11.62 15.61
CA ASN A 99 22.55 -10.59 14.97
C ASN A 99 23.95 -11.10 14.65
N LEU A 100 24.63 -11.75 15.60
CA LEU A 100 25.95 -12.34 15.37
C LEU A 100 25.90 -13.39 14.25
N ARG A 101 24.86 -14.24 14.24
CA ARG A 101 24.64 -15.22 13.17
C ARG A 101 24.42 -14.54 11.82
N ARG A 102 23.67 -13.44 11.79
CA ARG A 102 23.41 -12.66 10.56
C ARG A 102 24.68 -12.03 10.03
N GLU A 103 25.50 -11.42 10.87
CA GLU A 103 26.81 -10.85 10.49
C GLU A 103 27.72 -11.92 9.91
N LYS A 104 27.85 -13.06 10.57
CA LYS A 104 28.65 -14.18 10.05
C LYS A 104 28.16 -14.65 8.68
N ASN A 105 26.85 -14.81 8.50
CA ASN A 105 26.26 -15.19 7.22
C ASN A 105 26.54 -14.15 6.13
N LEU A 106 26.53 -12.85 6.47
CA LEU A 106 26.85 -11.78 5.52
C LEU A 106 28.32 -11.79 5.11
N GLU A 107 29.24 -12.05 6.05
CA GLU A 107 30.67 -12.18 5.76
C GLU A 107 30.98 -13.40 4.89
N GLU A 108 30.28 -14.52 5.10
CA GLU A 108 30.38 -15.68 4.21
C GLU A 108 29.82 -15.35 2.81
N ALA A 109 28.69 -14.65 2.73
CA ALA A 109 28.05 -14.27 1.47
C ALA A 109 28.89 -13.29 0.63
N LYS A 110 29.70 -12.42 1.26
CA LYS A 110 30.64 -11.52 0.57
C LYS A 110 31.72 -12.26 -0.21
N LYS A 111 32.02 -13.50 0.16
CA LYS A 111 33.04 -14.33 -0.52
C LYS A 111 32.52 -14.96 -1.81
N ILE A 112 31.20 -15.01 -1.98
CA ILE A 112 30.54 -15.62 -3.15
C ILE A 112 30.34 -14.53 -4.21
N THR A 113 31.00 -14.70 -5.34
CA THR A 113 30.91 -13.78 -6.50
C THR A 113 30.21 -14.48 -7.65
N ILE A 114 29.08 -13.94 -8.09
CA ILE A 114 28.38 -14.41 -9.30
C ILE A 114 28.87 -13.64 -10.52
N LYS A 115 28.97 -14.29 -11.66
CA LYS A 115 29.38 -13.69 -12.93
C LYS A 115 28.48 -14.14 -14.06
N ASN A 116 28.24 -13.26 -15.02
CA ASN A 116 27.54 -13.61 -16.25
C ASN A 116 28.46 -14.51 -17.09
N ASP A 117 28.04 -15.73 -17.36
CA ASP A 117 28.82 -16.69 -18.15
C ASP A 117 28.82 -16.28 -19.64
N PRO A 118 29.99 -15.94 -20.21
CA PRO A 118 30.10 -15.52 -21.61
C PRO A 118 29.87 -16.65 -22.62
N SER A 119 29.85 -17.92 -22.18
CA SER A 119 29.56 -19.06 -23.05
C SER A 119 28.06 -19.25 -23.31
N LEU A 120 27.20 -18.66 -22.48
CA LEU A 120 25.76 -18.70 -22.65
C LEU A 120 25.30 -17.76 -23.78
N PRO A 121 24.19 -18.09 -24.48
CA PRO A 121 23.64 -17.21 -25.51
C PRO A 121 23.41 -15.78 -25.00
N GLU A 122 23.61 -14.79 -25.87
CA GLU A 122 23.33 -13.40 -25.50
C GLU A 122 21.82 -13.25 -25.19
N PRO A 123 21.48 -12.73 -24.00
CA PRO A 123 20.11 -12.67 -23.54
C PRO A 123 19.35 -11.54 -24.24
N LYS A 124 18.17 -11.83 -24.77
CA LYS A 124 17.28 -10.76 -25.27
C LYS A 124 16.61 -10.04 -24.10
N CYS A 125 16.61 -8.71 -24.12
CA CYS A 125 15.90 -7.91 -23.12
C CYS A 125 14.40 -7.85 -23.46
N VAL A 126 13.54 -8.37 -22.59
CA VAL A 126 12.10 -8.57 -22.88
C VAL A 126 11.23 -8.13 -21.70
N LYS A 127 10.08 -7.52 -21.99
CA LYS A 127 9.02 -7.22 -21.00
C LYS A 127 8.24 -8.47 -20.63
N ILE A 128 7.71 -8.54 -19.41
CA ILE A 128 7.03 -9.74 -18.91
C ILE A 128 5.86 -10.15 -19.83
N CYS A 129 5.06 -9.20 -20.31
CA CYS A 129 3.92 -9.50 -21.19
C CYS A 129 4.29 -10.17 -22.53
N ALA A 130 5.54 -10.04 -22.99
CA ALA A 130 6.00 -10.57 -24.27
C ALA A 130 6.74 -11.92 -24.16
N LEU A 131 6.94 -12.44 -22.94
CA LEU A 131 7.80 -13.60 -22.70
C LEU A 131 7.30 -14.91 -23.33
N GLU A 132 6.01 -15.04 -23.63
CA GLU A 132 5.47 -16.24 -24.26
C GLU A 132 6.19 -16.62 -25.56
N GLY A 133 6.54 -15.62 -26.39
CA GLY A 133 7.29 -15.82 -27.64
C GLY A 133 8.77 -16.19 -27.45
N TYR A 134 9.27 -16.21 -26.21
CA TYR A 134 10.67 -16.45 -25.87
C TYR A 134 10.88 -17.71 -25.03
N ARG A 135 9.87 -18.59 -24.93
CA ARG A 135 10.00 -19.90 -24.27
C ARG A 135 11.16 -20.70 -24.89
N GLY A 136 11.99 -21.30 -24.04
CA GLY A 136 13.20 -22.02 -24.45
C GLY A 136 14.39 -21.13 -24.83
N GLN A 137 14.29 -19.81 -24.67
CA GLN A 137 15.39 -18.87 -24.91
C GLN A 137 15.91 -18.26 -23.62
N ARG A 138 17.18 -17.83 -23.65
CA ARG A 138 17.76 -17.03 -22.59
C ARG A 138 17.33 -15.57 -22.72
N VAL A 139 16.80 -15.00 -21.66
CA VAL A 139 16.26 -13.63 -21.63
C VAL A 139 16.82 -12.83 -20.47
N LYS A 140 16.77 -11.51 -20.61
CA LYS A 140 17.02 -10.53 -19.56
C LYS A 140 15.71 -9.81 -19.25
N VAL A 141 15.29 -9.84 -17.99
CA VAL A 141 14.05 -9.21 -17.53
C VAL A 141 14.35 -8.25 -16.38
N PHE A 142 13.99 -6.99 -16.57
CA PHE A 142 14.01 -5.98 -15.51
C PHE A 142 12.70 -6.00 -14.73
N GLY A 143 12.76 -5.79 -13.42
CA GLY A 143 11.54 -5.58 -12.64
C GLY A 143 11.79 -5.35 -11.15
N TRP A 144 10.69 -5.26 -10.43
CA TRP A 144 10.64 -5.18 -8.98
C TRP A 144 10.29 -6.53 -8.38
N VAL A 145 10.96 -6.89 -7.29
CA VAL A 145 10.67 -8.11 -6.53
C VAL A 145 9.33 -7.92 -5.80
N HIS A 146 8.25 -8.47 -6.36
CA HIS A 146 6.91 -8.35 -5.77
C HIS A 146 6.70 -9.34 -4.62
N ARG A 147 7.16 -10.58 -4.77
CA ARG A 147 7.20 -11.57 -3.68
C ARG A 147 8.56 -12.23 -3.65
N LEU A 148 9.01 -12.58 -2.45
CA LEU A 148 10.28 -13.26 -2.22
C LEU A 148 10.06 -14.38 -1.22
N ARG A 149 10.44 -15.60 -1.59
CA ARG A 149 10.42 -16.77 -0.70
C ARG A 149 11.78 -17.47 -0.75
N ARG A 150 12.36 -17.73 0.42
CA ARG A 150 13.56 -18.56 0.57
C ARG A 150 13.18 -19.97 1.02
N GLN A 151 13.79 -20.99 0.41
CA GLN A 151 13.61 -22.39 0.80
C GLN A 151 14.99 -22.99 1.12
N GLY A 152 15.27 -23.13 2.41
CA GLY A 152 16.62 -23.46 2.86
C GLY A 152 17.63 -22.36 2.49
N LYS A 153 18.90 -22.75 2.31
CA LYS A 153 19.98 -21.84 1.93
C LYS A 153 20.25 -21.77 0.42
N ASN A 154 19.67 -22.70 -0.35
CA ASN A 154 20.09 -22.95 -1.73
C ASN A 154 19.01 -22.62 -2.76
N LEU A 155 17.82 -22.19 -2.33
CA LEU A 155 16.73 -21.86 -3.23
C LEU A 155 16.05 -20.57 -2.81
N MET A 156 15.87 -19.68 -3.78
CA MET A 156 15.11 -18.45 -3.65
C MET A 156 14.16 -18.30 -4.83
N PHE A 157 12.87 -18.15 -4.53
CA PHE A 157 11.82 -17.91 -5.49
C PHE A 157 11.42 -16.45 -5.45
N LEU A 158 11.47 -15.79 -6.61
CA LEU A 158 11.00 -14.43 -6.78
C LEU A 158 9.74 -14.45 -7.63
N VAL A 159 8.77 -13.60 -7.28
CA VAL A 159 7.76 -13.14 -8.23
C VAL A 159 8.17 -11.73 -8.63
N LEU A 160 8.64 -11.57 -9.87
CA LEU A 160 9.01 -10.29 -10.45
C LEU A 160 7.77 -9.60 -11.03
N ARG A 161 7.70 -8.27 -10.93
CA ARG A 161 6.72 -7.46 -11.66
C ARG A 161 7.42 -6.34 -12.43
N ASP A 162 6.88 -5.93 -13.56
CA ASP A 162 7.39 -4.80 -14.34
C ASP A 162 6.29 -3.82 -14.80
N GLY A 163 5.07 -4.01 -14.29
CA GLY A 163 3.86 -3.30 -14.71
C GLY A 163 3.08 -4.01 -15.82
N THR A 164 3.73 -4.84 -16.64
CA THR A 164 3.11 -5.57 -17.75
C THR A 164 2.65 -6.98 -17.38
N GLY A 165 3.20 -7.54 -16.30
CA GLY A 165 2.76 -8.82 -15.74
C GLY A 165 3.55 -9.22 -14.50
N TYR A 166 3.41 -10.50 -14.15
CA TYR A 166 4.20 -11.15 -13.11
C TYR A 166 4.98 -12.33 -13.69
N LEU A 167 6.18 -12.58 -13.18
CA LEU A 167 7.05 -13.67 -13.62
C LEU A 167 7.65 -14.40 -12.43
N GLN A 168 7.53 -15.72 -12.38
CA GLN A 168 8.25 -16.52 -11.40
C GLN A 168 9.71 -16.68 -11.84
N CYS A 169 10.65 -16.36 -10.97
CA CYS A 169 12.08 -16.60 -11.16
C CYS A 169 12.61 -17.53 -10.07
N VAL A 170 13.48 -18.47 -10.44
CA VAL A 170 14.12 -19.42 -9.52
C VAL A 170 15.61 -19.14 -9.51
N LEU A 171 16.15 -18.80 -8.33
CA LEU A 171 17.57 -18.61 -8.07
C LEU A 171 18.06 -19.75 -7.19
N SER A 172 19.18 -20.38 -7.57
CA SER A 172 19.74 -21.54 -6.86
C SER A 172 21.19 -21.30 -6.45
N ASP A 173 21.59 -21.95 -5.35
CA ASP A 173 22.98 -22.00 -4.84
C ASP A 173 23.62 -20.60 -4.73
N ASP A 174 24.76 -20.38 -5.38
CA ASP A 174 25.53 -19.12 -5.34
C ASP A 174 24.67 -17.88 -5.69
N LEU A 175 23.67 -18.03 -6.56
CA LEU A 175 22.79 -16.94 -6.97
C LEU A 175 21.96 -16.38 -5.81
N CYS A 176 21.61 -17.21 -4.81
CA CYS A 176 20.91 -16.75 -3.61
C CYS A 176 21.80 -16.68 -2.36
N GLN A 177 23.00 -17.26 -2.39
CA GLN A 177 23.96 -17.24 -1.28
C GLN A 177 24.92 -16.05 -1.33
N CYS A 178 25.10 -15.42 -2.49
CA CYS A 178 25.89 -14.19 -2.62
C CYS A 178 25.35 -13.05 -1.74
N TYR A 179 26.19 -12.07 -1.42
CA TYR A 179 25.82 -10.94 -0.55
C TYR A 179 24.48 -10.31 -0.94
N ASN A 180 24.31 -10.00 -2.24
CA ASN A 180 23.06 -9.43 -2.76
C ASN A 180 21.86 -10.37 -2.56
N GLY A 181 22.03 -11.68 -2.72
CA GLY A 181 20.97 -12.68 -2.53
C GLY A 181 20.51 -12.78 -1.06
N VAL A 182 21.45 -12.63 -0.12
CA VAL A 182 21.15 -12.66 1.32
C VAL A 182 20.43 -11.38 1.78
N VAL A 183 20.82 -10.21 1.26
CA VAL A 183 20.19 -8.93 1.65
C VAL A 183 18.92 -8.59 0.87
N LEU A 184 18.65 -9.27 -0.25
CA LEU A 184 17.52 -8.97 -1.13
C LEU A 184 16.18 -8.96 -0.37
N SER A 185 15.41 -7.90 -0.61
CA SER A 185 14.09 -7.63 -0.03
C SER A 185 13.04 -7.44 -1.13
N THR A 186 11.76 -7.57 -0.77
CA THR A 186 10.65 -7.15 -1.63
C THR A 186 10.75 -5.65 -1.95
N GLU A 187 10.17 -5.23 -3.08
CA GLU A 187 10.29 -3.88 -3.67
C GLU A 187 11.66 -3.52 -4.25
N SER A 188 12.70 -4.33 -4.04
CA SER A 188 14.00 -4.12 -4.69
C SER A 188 13.89 -4.22 -6.21
N SER A 189 14.65 -3.42 -6.94
CA SER A 189 14.74 -3.48 -8.40
C SER A 189 15.94 -4.33 -8.83
N VAL A 190 15.70 -5.23 -9.80
CA VAL A 190 16.67 -6.21 -10.27
C VAL A 190 16.63 -6.37 -11.79
N ALA A 191 17.73 -6.84 -12.36
CA ALA A 191 17.77 -7.45 -13.68
C ALA A 191 18.04 -8.95 -13.52
N VAL A 192 17.16 -9.80 -14.04
CA VAL A 192 17.29 -11.26 -13.95
C VAL A 192 17.56 -11.82 -15.33
N TYR A 193 18.58 -12.68 -15.42
CA TYR A 193 19.00 -13.36 -16.63
C TYR A 193 18.77 -14.85 -16.43
N GLY A 194 18.23 -15.52 -17.44
CA GLY A 194 17.90 -16.92 -17.29
C GLY A 194 17.29 -17.55 -18.51
N MET A 195 17.21 -18.88 -18.47
CA MET A 195 16.47 -19.68 -19.43
C MET A 195 14.98 -19.66 -19.09
N LEU A 196 14.15 -19.22 -20.03
CA LEU A 196 12.69 -19.23 -19.86
C LEU A 196 12.15 -20.65 -20.14
N LYS A 197 11.60 -21.31 -19.12
CA LYS A 197 11.11 -22.68 -19.21
C LYS A 197 9.58 -22.70 -19.06
N LEU A 198 8.94 -23.63 -19.76
CA LEU A 198 7.52 -23.93 -19.50
C LEU A 198 7.36 -24.45 -18.07
N THR A 199 6.27 -24.04 -17.40
CA THR A 199 5.99 -24.50 -16.05
C THR A 199 5.79 -26.02 -16.04
N PRO A 200 6.39 -26.75 -15.09
CA PRO A 200 6.19 -28.21 -14.99
C PRO A 200 4.71 -28.59 -14.86
N LYS A 201 4.35 -29.76 -15.42
CA LYS A 201 2.99 -30.30 -15.38
C LYS A 201 2.48 -30.39 -13.92
N GLY A 202 1.28 -29.87 -13.67
CA GLY A 202 0.65 -29.87 -12.34
C GLY A 202 1.04 -28.69 -11.43
N LYS A 203 1.94 -27.80 -11.87
CA LYS A 203 2.21 -26.53 -11.21
C LYS A 203 1.60 -25.37 -11.99
N GLN A 204 1.29 -24.28 -11.29
CA GLN A 204 0.84 -23.03 -11.90
C GLN A 204 1.86 -21.93 -11.62
N ALA A 205 2.26 -21.22 -12.68
CA ALA A 205 3.03 -19.98 -12.58
C ALA A 205 2.36 -18.95 -13.50
N PRO A 206 2.41 -17.64 -13.16
CA PRO A 206 1.92 -16.59 -14.04
C PRO A 206 2.50 -16.73 -15.46
N GLY A 207 1.64 -16.68 -16.49
CA GLY A 207 2.04 -16.85 -17.89
C GLY A 207 2.39 -18.29 -18.33
N GLY A 208 2.27 -19.28 -17.44
CA GLY A 208 2.56 -20.69 -17.75
C GLY A 208 4.03 -20.99 -18.00
N HIS A 209 4.93 -20.12 -17.53
CA HIS A 209 6.38 -20.29 -17.63
C HIS A 209 7.09 -19.76 -16.37
N GLU A 210 8.33 -20.18 -16.18
CA GLU A 210 9.22 -19.70 -15.12
C GLU A 210 10.63 -19.42 -15.68
N LEU A 211 11.32 -18.45 -15.07
CA LEU A 211 12.67 -18.07 -15.43
C LEU A 211 13.67 -18.79 -14.51
N SER A 212 14.41 -19.74 -15.07
CA SER A 212 15.52 -20.42 -14.40
C SER A 212 16.73 -19.48 -14.45
N CYS A 213 17.03 -18.80 -13.34
CA CYS A 213 18.06 -17.78 -13.29
C CYS A 213 19.46 -18.39 -13.45
N ASP A 214 20.30 -17.75 -14.26
CA ASP A 214 21.72 -18.06 -14.42
C ASP A 214 22.64 -16.90 -13.98
N PHE A 215 22.11 -15.66 -13.97
CA PHE A 215 22.80 -14.47 -13.47
C PHE A 215 21.77 -13.40 -13.11
N TRP A 216 22.09 -12.51 -12.16
CA TRP A 216 21.22 -11.38 -11.85
C TRP A 216 22.00 -10.21 -11.24
N GLU A 217 21.40 -9.03 -11.35
CA GLU A 217 21.96 -7.78 -10.86
C GLU A 217 20.95 -7.13 -9.90
N LEU A 218 21.46 -6.68 -8.75
CA LEU A 218 20.72 -5.79 -7.87
C LEU A 218 20.92 -4.35 -8.34
N ILE A 219 19.86 -3.71 -8.81
CA ILE A 219 19.89 -2.32 -9.31
C ILE A 219 19.67 -1.35 -8.15
N GLY A 220 18.65 -1.62 -7.33
CA GLY A 220 18.31 -0.81 -6.17
C GLY A 220 17.75 -1.67 -5.05
N LEU A 221 18.44 -1.68 -3.91
CA LEU A 221 17.98 -2.37 -2.71
C LEU A 221 16.86 -1.58 -2.03
N ALA A 222 15.75 -2.24 -1.72
CA ALA A 222 14.68 -1.66 -0.92
C ALA A 222 14.88 -1.95 0.58
N PRO A 223 14.31 -1.13 1.48
CA PRO A 223 14.29 -1.43 2.91
C PRO A 223 13.70 -2.82 3.22
N ALA A 224 14.16 -3.43 4.32
CA ALA A 224 13.63 -4.72 4.77
C ALA A 224 12.10 -4.63 4.97
N GLY A 225 11.39 -5.70 4.60
CA GLY A 225 9.93 -5.83 4.68
C GLY A 225 9.12 -5.06 3.63
N GLY A 226 9.76 -4.26 2.76
CA GLY A 226 9.10 -3.65 1.61
C GLY A 226 7.88 -2.80 1.98
N ALA A 227 6.81 -2.93 1.20
CA ALA A 227 5.56 -2.19 1.43
C ALA A 227 4.81 -2.62 2.71
N ASP A 228 4.90 -3.90 3.09
CA ASP A 228 4.17 -4.49 4.22
C ASP A 228 4.62 -3.94 5.57
N ASN A 229 5.85 -3.42 5.64
CA ASN A 229 6.36 -2.73 6.82
C ASN A 229 5.79 -1.31 7.01
N LEU A 230 5.23 -0.72 5.95
CA LEU A 230 4.66 0.62 5.99
C LEU A 230 3.14 0.60 6.18
N ILE A 231 2.46 -0.38 5.60
CA ILE A 231 1.00 -0.47 5.57
C ILE A 231 0.58 -1.94 5.55
N ASN A 232 -0.48 -2.25 6.29
CA ASN A 232 -1.21 -3.51 6.19
C ASN A 232 -2.72 -3.25 6.03
N GLU A 233 -3.52 -4.30 5.85
CA GLU A 233 -4.97 -4.18 5.63
C GLU A 233 -5.73 -3.62 6.84
N GLU A 234 -5.13 -3.69 8.03
CA GLU A 234 -5.68 -3.18 9.29
C GLU A 234 -5.28 -1.72 9.58
N SER A 235 -4.42 -1.13 8.72
CA SER A 235 -3.96 0.24 8.89
C SER A 235 -5.12 1.22 8.74
N ASP A 236 -5.11 2.31 9.50
CA ASP A 236 -6.11 3.36 9.39
C ASP A 236 -6.19 3.93 7.96
N VAL A 237 -7.39 4.38 7.55
CA VAL A 237 -7.65 4.90 6.20
C VAL A 237 -6.71 6.07 5.86
N ASP A 238 -6.46 6.99 6.80
CA ASP A 238 -5.60 8.15 6.54
C ASP A 238 -4.13 7.72 6.38
N VAL A 239 -3.68 6.69 7.11
CA VAL A 239 -2.34 6.08 6.93
C VAL A 239 -2.21 5.43 5.55
N GLN A 240 -3.25 4.72 5.11
CA GLN A 240 -3.32 4.12 3.78
C GLN A 240 -3.24 5.19 2.68
N LEU A 241 -4.00 6.28 2.81
CA LEU A 241 -4.00 7.39 1.85
C LEU A 241 -2.65 8.14 1.81
N ASN A 242 -2.04 8.40 2.96
CA ASN A 242 -0.71 9.03 3.03
C ASN A 242 0.37 8.19 2.33
N ASN A 243 0.22 6.87 2.35
CA ASN A 243 1.17 5.94 1.73
C ASN A 243 0.62 5.31 0.44
N ARG A 244 -0.33 6.00 -0.24
CA ARG A 244 -0.98 5.51 -1.45
C ARG A 244 0.01 5.11 -2.55
N HIS A 245 1.11 5.83 -2.66
CA HIS A 245 2.21 5.57 -3.61
C HIS A 245 2.86 4.18 -3.44
N MET A 246 2.81 3.58 -2.24
CA MET A 246 3.19 2.20 -1.99
C MET A 246 2.01 1.24 -2.23
N MET A 247 0.80 1.59 -1.77
CA MET A 247 -0.39 0.75 -1.96
C MET A 247 -0.68 0.42 -3.43
N ILE A 248 -0.52 1.39 -4.33
CA ILE A 248 -0.79 1.20 -5.77
C ILE A 248 0.12 0.16 -6.43
N ARG A 249 1.19 -0.25 -5.74
CA ARG A 249 2.10 -1.32 -6.19
C ARG A 249 1.57 -2.71 -5.88
N GLY A 250 0.57 -2.81 -4.99
CA GLY A 250 -0.14 -4.04 -4.69
C GLY A 250 -0.93 -4.56 -5.89
N GLU A 251 -1.20 -5.86 -5.89
CA GLU A 251 -1.83 -6.54 -7.03
C GLU A 251 -3.23 -5.98 -7.32
N ASN A 252 -4.13 -5.97 -6.33
CA ASN A 252 -5.50 -5.49 -6.52
C ASN A 252 -5.54 -4.01 -6.91
N MET A 253 -4.74 -3.18 -6.26
CA MET A 253 -4.79 -1.74 -6.47
C MET A 253 -4.25 -1.32 -7.85
N SER A 254 -3.17 -1.96 -8.31
CA SER A 254 -2.66 -1.75 -9.66
C SER A 254 -3.64 -2.26 -10.72
N LYS A 255 -4.33 -3.38 -10.49
CA LYS A 255 -5.39 -3.90 -11.37
C LYS A 255 -6.54 -2.89 -11.51
N ILE A 256 -7.00 -2.26 -10.41
CA ILE A 256 -8.04 -1.23 -10.44
C ILE A 256 -7.63 -0.05 -11.34
N LEU A 257 -6.39 0.44 -11.22
CA LEU A 257 -5.90 1.56 -12.05
C LEU A 257 -5.81 1.16 -13.54
N LYS A 258 -5.39 -0.06 -13.85
CA LYS A 258 -5.40 -0.60 -15.21
C LYS A 258 -6.82 -0.70 -15.76
N ALA A 259 -7.76 -1.23 -14.98
CA ALA A 259 -9.16 -1.31 -15.37
C ALA A 259 -9.76 0.08 -15.63
N ARG A 260 -9.49 1.07 -14.76
CA ARG A 260 -9.90 2.47 -14.97
C ARG A 260 -9.39 3.00 -16.32
N SER A 261 -8.12 2.77 -16.66
CA SER A 261 -7.56 3.19 -17.96
C SER A 261 -8.30 2.59 -19.15
N VAL A 262 -8.65 1.29 -19.08
CA VAL A 262 -9.41 0.62 -20.14
C VAL A 262 -10.86 1.10 -20.20
N ILE A 263 -11.51 1.29 -19.05
CA ILE A 263 -12.88 1.83 -18.97
C ILE A 263 -12.95 3.21 -19.63
N THR A 264 -12.02 4.11 -19.31
CA THR A 264 -11.96 5.44 -19.94
C THR A 264 -11.76 5.34 -21.46
N ARG A 265 -10.99 4.37 -21.95
CA ARG A 265 -10.88 4.11 -23.39
C ARG A 265 -12.21 3.65 -23.98
N CYS A 266 -12.93 2.73 -23.33
CA CYS A 266 -14.22 2.24 -23.79
C CYS A 266 -15.28 3.36 -23.84
N PHE A 267 -15.27 4.31 -22.91
CA PHE A 267 -16.09 5.53 -23.00
C PHE A 267 -15.79 6.33 -24.27
N ARG A 268 -14.51 6.58 -24.57
CA ARG A 268 -14.13 7.28 -25.81
C ARG A 268 -14.55 6.52 -27.06
N GLU A 269 -14.31 5.21 -27.10
CA GLU A 269 -14.69 4.36 -28.23
C GLU A 269 -16.21 4.36 -28.45
N HIS A 270 -17.02 4.33 -27.39
CA HIS A 270 -18.49 4.45 -27.48
C HIS A 270 -18.91 5.74 -28.17
N PHE A 271 -18.34 6.88 -27.77
CA PHE A 271 -18.66 8.20 -28.32
C PHE A 271 -18.17 8.34 -29.77
N PHE A 272 -16.92 7.94 -30.06
CA PHE A 272 -16.36 8.01 -31.41
C PHE A 272 -17.13 7.13 -32.41
N ASP A 273 -17.54 5.92 -32.03
CA ASP A 273 -18.33 5.04 -32.89
C ASP A 273 -19.73 5.60 -33.21
N ARG A 274 -20.22 6.56 -32.41
CA ARG A 274 -21.49 7.29 -32.62
C ARG A 274 -21.30 8.65 -33.30
N GLY A 275 -20.08 8.99 -33.71
CA GLY A 275 -19.77 10.22 -34.43
C GLY A 275 -19.62 11.47 -33.56
N TYR A 276 -19.50 11.32 -32.24
CA TYR A 276 -19.23 12.45 -31.35
C TYR A 276 -17.80 12.96 -31.53
N TYR A 277 -17.59 14.26 -31.30
CA TYR A 277 -16.25 14.86 -31.17
C TYR A 277 -15.87 15.10 -29.71
N GLU A 278 -14.63 14.77 -29.33
CA GLU A 278 -14.07 15.11 -28.02
C GLU A 278 -13.65 16.59 -28.01
N VAL A 279 -14.13 17.34 -27.02
CA VAL A 279 -13.76 18.75 -26.80
C VAL A 279 -13.00 18.91 -25.48
N THR A 280 -12.26 20.00 -25.33
CA THR A 280 -11.49 20.32 -24.11
C THR A 280 -11.90 21.68 -23.54
N PRO A 281 -12.98 21.75 -22.74
CA PRO A 281 -13.46 22.99 -22.15
C PRO A 281 -12.49 23.57 -21.11
N PRO A 282 -12.53 24.89 -20.85
CA PRO A 282 -11.72 25.50 -19.79
C PRO A 282 -12.21 25.07 -18.40
N THR A 283 -11.29 24.89 -17.47
CA THR A 283 -11.60 24.54 -16.06
C THR A 283 -11.54 25.72 -15.10
N LEU A 284 -10.99 26.86 -15.54
CA LEU A 284 -11.04 28.14 -14.83
C LEU A 284 -12.19 28.97 -15.40
N VAL A 285 -13.17 29.30 -14.57
CA VAL A 285 -14.43 29.91 -14.99
C VAL A 285 -14.77 31.12 -14.12
N GLN A 286 -15.51 32.07 -14.69
CA GLN A 286 -16.10 33.20 -13.94
C GLN A 286 -17.61 32.97 -13.68
N THR A 287 -18.17 31.88 -14.20
CA THR A 287 -19.60 31.55 -14.15
C THR A 287 -19.86 30.34 -13.25
N GLN A 288 -21.06 30.29 -12.67
CA GLN A 288 -21.52 29.18 -11.82
C GLN A 288 -22.47 28.28 -12.62
N VAL A 289 -22.39 26.95 -12.42
CA VAL A 289 -23.25 25.98 -13.15
C VAL A 289 -24.23 25.26 -12.22
N GLU A 290 -23.75 24.59 -11.16
CA GLU A 290 -24.58 23.74 -10.29
C GLU A 290 -24.97 24.42 -8.95
N GLY A 291 -24.90 25.75 -8.90
CA GLY A 291 -25.20 26.57 -7.72
C GLY A 291 -23.96 27.05 -6.97
N GLY A 292 -24.04 28.29 -6.44
CA GLY A 292 -22.88 29.02 -5.93
C GLY A 292 -22.30 28.57 -4.60
N ALA A 293 -22.94 27.63 -3.89
CA ALA A 293 -22.52 27.22 -2.55
C ALA A 293 -21.30 26.28 -2.53
N THR A 294 -20.92 25.70 -3.67
CA THR A 294 -19.95 24.58 -3.74
C THR A 294 -18.81 24.84 -4.75
N LEU A 295 -18.44 26.10 -4.99
CA LEU A 295 -17.33 26.47 -5.87
C LEU A 295 -16.01 26.68 -5.11
N PHE A 296 -14.91 26.16 -5.66
CA PHE A 296 -13.57 26.55 -5.22
C PHE A 296 -13.19 27.86 -5.86
N LYS A 297 -13.05 28.91 -5.05
CA LYS A 297 -12.59 30.24 -5.47
C LYS A 297 -11.07 30.28 -5.55
N LEU A 298 -10.55 30.95 -6.58
CA LEU A 298 -9.13 31.22 -6.78
C LEU A 298 -8.89 32.66 -7.23
N ASP A 299 -7.69 33.18 -6.94
CA ASP A 299 -7.19 34.44 -7.47
C ASP A 299 -6.56 34.19 -8.84
N TYR A 300 -7.11 34.83 -9.87
CA TYR A 300 -6.65 34.76 -11.25
C TYR A 300 -6.12 36.13 -11.68
N PHE A 301 -4.86 36.39 -11.33
CA PHE A 301 -4.15 37.64 -11.65
C PHE A 301 -4.83 38.91 -11.11
N GLY A 302 -5.41 38.84 -9.91
CA GLY A 302 -6.13 39.94 -9.27
C GLY A 302 -7.63 39.94 -9.57
N GLU A 303 -8.10 39.06 -10.45
CA GLU A 303 -9.53 38.82 -10.68
C GLU A 303 -10.01 37.55 -9.96
N GLU A 304 -11.29 37.53 -9.62
CA GLU A 304 -11.91 36.36 -9.02
C GLU A 304 -12.29 35.33 -10.09
N ALA A 305 -11.83 34.10 -9.91
CA ALA A 305 -12.22 32.96 -10.74
C ALA A 305 -12.57 31.75 -9.87
N TYR A 306 -13.13 30.71 -10.51
CA TYR A 306 -13.53 29.48 -9.87
C TYR A 306 -13.05 28.27 -10.65
N LEU A 307 -12.90 27.14 -9.95
CA LEU A 307 -12.77 25.84 -10.59
C LEU A 307 -14.15 25.33 -11.03
N THR A 308 -14.22 24.78 -12.25
CA THR A 308 -15.47 24.33 -12.84
C THR A 308 -16.14 23.18 -12.06
N GLN A 309 -17.46 23.22 -11.96
CA GLN A 309 -18.27 22.09 -11.45
C GLN A 309 -18.68 21.14 -12.58
N SER A 310 -18.93 21.71 -13.77
CA SER A 310 -19.45 21.02 -14.94
C SER A 310 -19.10 21.84 -16.18
N SER A 311 -18.81 21.15 -17.28
CA SER A 311 -18.49 21.77 -18.57
C SER A 311 -19.73 21.93 -19.45
N GLN A 312 -20.92 21.55 -18.98
CA GLN A 312 -22.16 21.52 -19.75
C GLN A 312 -22.40 22.80 -20.57
N LEU A 313 -22.32 23.98 -19.93
CA LEU A 313 -22.55 25.25 -20.62
C LEU A 313 -21.57 25.48 -21.80
N TYR A 314 -20.33 24.98 -21.71
CA TYR A 314 -19.39 25.06 -22.82
C TYR A 314 -19.73 24.05 -23.92
N LEU A 315 -20.17 22.84 -23.57
CA LEU A 315 -20.60 21.84 -24.55
C LEU A 315 -21.82 22.34 -25.35
N GLU A 316 -22.77 23.01 -24.69
CA GLU A 316 -23.93 23.65 -25.36
C GLU A 316 -23.52 24.69 -26.41
N THR A 317 -22.38 25.37 -26.23
CA THR A 317 -21.86 26.29 -27.27
C THR A 317 -21.24 25.57 -28.47
N CYS A 318 -20.85 24.31 -28.30
CA CYS A 318 -20.17 23.53 -29.34
C CYS A 318 -21.14 22.83 -30.28
N ILE A 319 -22.34 22.45 -29.79
CA ILE A 319 -23.31 21.67 -30.58
C ILE A 319 -23.73 22.32 -31.92
N PRO A 320 -23.81 23.66 -32.08
CA PRO A 320 -24.12 24.25 -33.39
C PRO A 320 -22.99 24.12 -34.42
N ALA A 321 -21.76 23.85 -33.98
CA ALA A 321 -20.57 23.77 -34.84
C ALA A 321 -20.10 22.33 -35.07
N LEU A 322 -20.19 21.47 -34.05
CA LEU A 322 -19.61 20.13 -34.04
C LEU A 322 -20.65 19.00 -34.01
N GLY A 323 -21.93 19.31 -33.80
CA GLY A 323 -22.96 18.29 -33.59
C GLY A 323 -22.87 17.68 -32.20
N ASP A 324 -22.91 16.35 -32.12
CA ASP A 324 -22.77 15.62 -30.86
C ASP A 324 -21.33 15.76 -30.30
N VAL A 325 -21.20 16.19 -29.03
CA VAL A 325 -19.90 16.45 -28.39
C VAL A 325 -19.80 15.82 -27.02
N PHE A 326 -18.58 15.50 -26.59
CA PHE A 326 -18.30 15.02 -25.24
C PHE A 326 -16.96 15.53 -24.71
N CYS A 327 -16.78 15.50 -23.39
CA CYS A 327 -15.48 15.69 -22.76
C CYS A 327 -15.27 14.73 -21.59
N ILE A 328 -14.01 14.42 -21.30
CA ILE A 328 -13.58 13.72 -20.09
C ILE A 328 -12.62 14.66 -19.35
N ALA A 329 -13.16 15.49 -18.47
CA ALA A 329 -12.45 16.57 -17.80
C ALA A 329 -12.54 16.44 -16.27
N GLN A 330 -11.81 17.28 -15.53
CA GLN A 330 -11.91 17.33 -14.08
C GLN A 330 -13.00 18.31 -13.66
N SER A 331 -13.83 17.90 -12.71
CA SER A 331 -14.82 18.72 -12.03
C SER A 331 -14.51 18.82 -10.54
N TYR A 332 -14.88 19.96 -9.96
CA TYR A 332 -14.52 20.32 -8.59
C TYR A 332 -15.77 20.72 -7.81
N ARG A 333 -15.98 20.12 -6.64
CA ARG A 333 -17.11 20.44 -5.74
C ARG A 333 -16.60 20.72 -4.33
N ALA A 334 -16.78 21.96 -3.88
CA ALA A 334 -16.38 22.43 -2.54
C ALA A 334 -17.40 22.04 -1.45
N GLU A 335 -17.97 20.84 -1.53
CA GLU A 335 -18.90 20.33 -0.52
C GLU A 335 -18.12 19.90 0.73
N GLN A 336 -18.53 20.37 1.90
CA GLN A 336 -17.99 19.92 3.19
C GLN A 336 -18.62 18.57 3.61
N SER A 337 -18.54 17.57 2.73
CA SER A 337 -19.18 16.28 2.91
C SER A 337 -18.20 15.12 2.65
N ARG A 338 -17.78 14.43 3.72
CA ARG A 338 -16.95 13.22 3.62
C ARG A 338 -17.86 11.99 3.59
N THR A 339 -18.17 11.48 2.40
CA THR A 339 -18.97 10.26 2.22
C THR A 339 -18.25 9.26 1.32
N ARG A 340 -18.82 8.06 1.18
CA ARG A 340 -18.28 7.00 0.30
C ARG A 340 -18.47 7.28 -1.20
N ARG A 341 -19.22 8.32 -1.60
CA ARG A 341 -19.57 8.61 -3.00
C ARG A 341 -19.19 10.02 -3.47
N HIS A 342 -18.68 10.87 -2.58
CA HIS A 342 -18.34 12.26 -2.89
C HIS A 342 -16.83 12.46 -2.86
N LEU A 343 -16.31 13.12 -3.90
CA LEU A 343 -14.93 13.58 -4.00
C LEU A 343 -14.95 15.08 -4.30
N ALA A 344 -14.00 15.83 -3.73
CA ALA A 344 -13.86 17.25 -4.03
C ALA A 344 -13.32 17.53 -5.44
N GLU A 345 -12.59 16.56 -6.00
CA GLU A 345 -12.12 16.54 -7.38
C GLU A 345 -12.39 15.15 -7.97
N TYR A 346 -13.00 15.09 -9.14
CA TYR A 346 -13.29 13.85 -9.85
C TYR A 346 -13.21 14.03 -11.37
N THR A 347 -13.00 12.91 -12.08
CA THR A 347 -13.07 12.89 -13.55
C THR A 347 -14.53 12.79 -13.95
N HIS A 348 -15.05 13.81 -14.62
CA HIS A 348 -16.41 13.93 -15.09
C HIS A 348 -16.46 13.62 -16.59
N VAL A 349 -17.33 12.67 -16.97
CA VAL A 349 -17.65 12.36 -18.36
C VAL A 349 -18.95 13.08 -18.68
N GLU A 350 -18.91 14.04 -19.60
CA GLU A 350 -20.05 14.89 -19.95
C GLU A 350 -20.24 14.84 -21.47
N ALA A 351 -21.49 14.87 -21.93
CA ALA A 351 -21.83 14.87 -23.36
C ALA A 351 -23.07 15.72 -23.61
N GLU A 352 -23.13 16.37 -24.78
CA GLU A 352 -24.22 17.26 -25.18
C GLU A 352 -24.62 16.97 -26.63
N CYS A 353 -25.92 17.02 -26.90
CA CYS A 353 -26.50 16.53 -28.15
C CYS A 353 -27.58 17.50 -28.69
N PRO A 354 -27.48 18.02 -29.92
CA PRO A 354 -28.50 18.89 -30.47
C PRO A 354 -29.73 18.09 -30.96
N PHE A 355 -30.88 18.77 -31.02
CA PHE A 355 -32.13 18.26 -31.64
C PHE A 355 -32.68 16.94 -31.06
N LEU A 356 -32.59 16.76 -29.74
CA LEU A 356 -33.18 15.61 -29.05
C LEU A 356 -34.50 15.93 -28.35
N THR A 357 -35.35 14.91 -28.29
CA THR A 357 -36.44 14.79 -27.32
C THR A 357 -35.93 14.19 -26.01
N PHE A 358 -36.74 14.30 -24.96
CA PHE A 358 -36.41 13.70 -23.66
C PHE A 358 -36.31 12.16 -23.72
N GLU A 359 -37.17 11.49 -24.48
CA GLU A 359 -37.10 10.04 -24.65
C GLU A 359 -35.82 9.59 -25.36
N GLU A 360 -35.37 10.35 -26.37
CA GLU A 360 -34.10 10.07 -27.04
C GLU A 360 -32.90 10.28 -26.12
N LEU A 361 -32.94 11.27 -25.22
CA LEU A 361 -31.92 11.45 -24.19
C LEU A 361 -31.86 10.23 -23.25
N LEU A 362 -33.01 9.74 -22.78
CA LEU A 362 -33.07 8.53 -21.93
C LEU A 362 -32.50 7.30 -22.64
N ASN A 363 -32.83 7.12 -23.92
CA ASN A 363 -32.28 6.03 -24.73
C ASN A 363 -30.76 6.14 -24.87
N ARG A 364 -30.21 7.33 -25.08
CA ARG A 364 -28.74 7.56 -25.14
C ARG A 364 -28.06 7.26 -23.80
N LEU A 365 -28.70 7.57 -22.67
CA LEU A 365 -28.17 7.23 -21.33
C LEU A 365 -28.11 5.71 -21.09
N GLU A 366 -29.17 4.99 -21.46
CA GLU A 366 -29.19 3.52 -21.36
C GLU A 366 -28.12 2.89 -22.27
N ASP A 367 -28.07 3.32 -23.52
CA ASP A 367 -27.10 2.86 -24.52
C ASP A 367 -25.64 3.11 -24.08
N LEU A 368 -25.34 4.30 -23.53
CA LEU A 368 -24.02 4.62 -22.96
C LEU A 368 -23.58 3.61 -21.91
N VAL A 369 -24.45 3.32 -20.93
CA VAL A 369 -24.11 2.39 -19.85
C VAL A 369 -23.96 0.96 -20.39
N CYS A 370 -24.92 0.50 -21.18
CA CYS A 370 -24.94 -0.87 -21.71
C CYS A 370 -23.76 -1.17 -22.63
N ASP A 371 -23.49 -0.30 -23.62
CA ASP A 371 -22.42 -0.50 -24.59
C ASP A 371 -21.04 -0.38 -23.95
N VAL A 372 -20.81 0.60 -23.07
CA VAL A 372 -19.51 0.72 -22.38
C VAL A 372 -19.24 -0.49 -21.49
N VAL A 373 -20.24 -0.99 -20.76
CA VAL A 373 -20.09 -2.24 -19.99
C VAL A 373 -19.76 -3.41 -20.91
N GLU A 374 -20.46 -3.56 -22.03
CA GLU A 374 -20.19 -4.63 -22.98
C GLU A 374 -18.77 -4.55 -23.56
N ARG A 375 -18.31 -3.36 -23.95
CA ARG A 375 -16.94 -3.10 -24.41
C ARG A 375 -15.91 -3.47 -23.36
N VAL A 376 -16.13 -3.09 -22.10
CA VAL A 376 -15.25 -3.44 -20.98
C VAL A 376 -15.20 -4.96 -20.79
N MET A 377 -16.33 -5.66 -20.88
CA MET A 377 -16.40 -7.12 -20.76
C MET A 377 -15.81 -7.87 -21.96
N LYS A 378 -15.67 -7.22 -23.12
CA LYS A 378 -14.94 -7.71 -24.30
C LYS A 378 -13.45 -7.32 -24.31
N SER A 379 -13.03 -6.45 -23.39
CA SER A 379 -11.66 -5.94 -23.31
C SER A 379 -10.74 -6.78 -22.40
N SER A 380 -9.47 -6.39 -22.32
CA SER A 380 -8.50 -6.96 -21.36
C SER A 380 -8.86 -6.73 -19.88
N ALA A 381 -9.77 -5.81 -19.57
CA ALA A 381 -10.21 -5.53 -18.20
C ALA A 381 -11.29 -6.51 -17.70
N ALA A 382 -11.89 -7.32 -18.57
CA ALA A 382 -12.99 -8.22 -18.21
C ALA A 382 -12.64 -9.19 -17.06
N GLY A 383 -11.42 -9.76 -17.09
CA GLY A 383 -10.94 -10.62 -16.01
C GLY A 383 -10.81 -9.88 -14.68
N ILE A 384 -10.34 -8.63 -14.71
CA ILE A 384 -10.20 -7.78 -13.52
C ILE A 384 -11.58 -7.44 -12.93
N VAL A 385 -12.55 -7.07 -13.77
CA VAL A 385 -13.91 -6.75 -13.32
C VAL A 385 -14.59 -7.95 -12.67
N ARG A 386 -14.44 -9.15 -13.27
CA ARG A 386 -14.96 -10.41 -12.69
C ARG A 386 -14.34 -10.73 -11.34
N GLU A 387 -13.02 -10.56 -11.21
CA GLU A 387 -12.29 -10.82 -9.96
C GLU A 387 -12.76 -9.89 -8.82
N LEU A 388 -12.96 -8.60 -9.13
CA LEU A 388 -13.32 -7.59 -8.13
C LEU A 388 -14.82 -7.52 -7.82
N ASN A 389 -15.68 -8.03 -8.70
CA ASN A 389 -17.13 -8.05 -8.50
C ASN A 389 -17.75 -9.43 -8.82
N PRO A 390 -17.46 -10.46 -8.01
CA PRO A 390 -17.88 -11.83 -8.29
C PRO A 390 -19.40 -12.06 -8.22
N VAL A 391 -20.16 -11.16 -7.57
CA VAL A 391 -21.61 -11.32 -7.34
C VAL A 391 -22.46 -10.52 -8.33
N GLY A 392 -21.98 -9.35 -8.79
CA GLY A 392 -22.76 -8.44 -9.64
C GLY A 392 -23.02 -8.92 -11.08
N LEU A 393 -22.22 -9.86 -11.59
CA LEU A 393 -22.33 -10.37 -12.95
C LEU A 393 -23.35 -11.50 -13.14
N LEU A 394 -23.84 -12.11 -12.06
CA LEU A 394 -24.97 -13.03 -12.11
C LEU A 394 -26.22 -12.36 -12.70
N PHE A 395 -26.38 -11.05 -12.56
CA PHE A 395 -27.48 -10.31 -13.17
C PHE A 395 -27.30 -10.08 -14.68
N TYR A 396 -26.05 -9.90 -15.14
CA TYR A 396 -25.78 -9.65 -16.57
C TYR A 396 -25.87 -10.93 -17.41
N GLU A 397 -25.45 -12.08 -16.86
CA GLU A 397 -25.59 -13.37 -17.55
C GLU A 397 -27.04 -13.88 -17.56
N ASN A 398 -27.82 -13.63 -16.49
CA ASN A 398 -29.24 -13.97 -16.44
C ASN A 398 -30.14 -13.03 -17.27
N ALA A 399 -29.67 -11.84 -17.64
CA ALA A 399 -30.40 -10.93 -18.53
C ALA A 399 -30.19 -11.23 -20.04
N LYS A 400 -29.30 -12.18 -20.37
CA LYS A 400 -29.10 -12.71 -21.74
C LYS A 400 -29.84 -14.03 -22.00
N LEU A 401 -30.62 -14.51 -21.03
CA LEU A 401 -31.63 -15.57 -21.16
C LEU A 401 -33.02 -14.94 -21.13
#